data_AF-A0A538RP36-F1
#
_entry.id   AF-A0A538RP36-F1
#
_cell.length_a   1.000
_cell.length_b   1.000
_cell.length_c   1.000
_cell.angle_alpha   90.00
_cell.angle_beta   90.00
_cell.angle_gamma   90.00
#
_symmetry.space_group_name_H-M   'P 1'
#
loop_
_entity.id
_entity.type
_entity.pdbx_description
1 polymer ?
#
loop_
_entity_poly.entity_id
_entity_poly.type
_entity_poly.pdbx_seq_one_letter_code
_entity_poly.pdbx_strand_id
1 'polypeptide(L)'
;MLSWSRPDPLTRDLVHLINARRHDHGDTDAAIDTLQAFLEQGREYDLLTVLAALDEDMAEWLFDLLAEASCSVLIDGPADDKLSYAIMAALELPLQANLAHPLKLKIDPVATADLLHRHLRLSAGTVVRVESRLLTDSTLEPLSLQGLNDHLSTVADSQRATSIAARLYPPVESTAFLFFELIGVPDSGLPDSLEDRHRRALLEGLVAQCPELALAPDMIEAPVYAAYAIFDAQNAVRLHRLADETAAVWRDLDPLVRARTIVHLHTQCGNGVYMPVWTDLFDPELPEDHGPVWTSPDVWIFTADLPIEWPGEMLTNRLLAEGCTRFENHIVETPDN
;
A
#
# COMPACT_ATOMS: atom_id res chain seq x y z
N MET A 1 -3.20 -34.44 24.87
CA MET A 1 -4.21 -34.32 23.78
C MET A 1 -4.31 -32.86 23.45
N LEU A 2 -4.09 -32.47 22.19
CA LEU A 2 -4.43 -31.11 21.74
C LEU A 2 -5.96 -30.99 21.77
N SER A 3 -6.46 -30.01 22.52
CA SER A 3 -7.88 -29.69 22.55
C SER A 3 -8.22 -28.98 21.24
N TRP A 4 -8.88 -29.68 20.32
CA TRP A 4 -9.52 -29.06 19.17
C TRP A 4 -10.76 -28.30 19.66
N SER A 5 -10.54 -27.09 20.18
CA SER A 5 -11.61 -26.13 20.43
C SER A 5 -12.28 -25.79 19.11
N ARG A 6 -13.60 -25.66 19.12
CA ARG A 6 -14.32 -25.10 17.97
C ARG A 6 -13.84 -23.65 17.77
N PRO A 7 -13.69 -23.17 16.52
CA PRO A 7 -13.49 -21.76 16.26
C PRO A 7 -14.60 -20.93 16.93
N ASP A 8 -14.27 -19.73 17.37
CA ASP A 8 -15.25 -18.72 17.74
C ASP A 8 -16.15 -18.35 16.54
N PRO A 9 -17.33 -17.73 16.78
CA PRO A 9 -18.26 -17.41 15.70
C PRO A 9 -17.62 -16.58 14.58
N LEU A 10 -16.86 -15.54 14.91
CA LEU A 10 -16.26 -14.65 13.93
C LEU A 10 -15.20 -15.36 13.06
N THR A 11 -14.32 -16.17 13.66
CA THR A 11 -13.39 -17.04 12.90
C THR A 11 -14.12 -18.04 12.01
N ARG A 12 -15.22 -18.63 12.51
CA ARG A 12 -16.05 -19.54 11.71
C ARG A 12 -16.68 -18.80 10.52
N ASP A 13 -17.10 -17.56 10.71
CA ASP A 13 -17.80 -16.78 9.69
C ASP A 13 -16.83 -16.31 8.58
N LEU A 14 -15.57 -15.95 8.92
CA LEU A 14 -14.47 -15.80 7.95
C LEU A 14 -14.19 -17.10 7.16
N VAL A 15 -14.19 -18.26 7.85
CA VAL A 15 -14.03 -19.56 7.17
C VAL A 15 -15.23 -19.84 6.25
N HIS A 16 -16.44 -19.43 6.60
CA HIS A 16 -17.60 -19.54 5.71
C HIS A 16 -17.49 -18.61 4.50
N LEU A 17 -17.06 -17.37 4.69
CA LEU A 17 -16.80 -16.40 3.62
C LEU A 17 -15.83 -16.96 2.56
N ILE A 18 -14.66 -17.43 2.99
CA ILE A 18 -13.62 -17.99 2.10
C ILE A 18 -14.12 -19.25 1.37
N ASN A 19 -14.84 -20.14 2.05
CA ASN A 19 -15.40 -21.34 1.41
C ASN A 19 -16.55 -21.03 0.45
N ALA A 20 -17.34 -19.99 0.71
CA ALA A 20 -18.39 -19.55 -0.19
C ALA A 20 -17.77 -19.05 -1.50
N ARG A 21 -16.75 -18.17 -1.42
CA ARG A 21 -16.04 -17.64 -2.61
C ARG A 21 -15.45 -18.75 -3.48
N ARG A 22 -14.85 -19.77 -2.86
CA ARG A 22 -14.32 -20.97 -3.54
C ARG A 22 -15.38 -21.85 -4.24
N HIS A 23 -16.66 -21.55 -4.03
CA HIS A 23 -17.79 -22.19 -4.70
C HIS A 23 -18.60 -21.19 -5.56
N ASP A 24 -18.01 -20.03 -5.90
CA ASP A 24 -18.64 -18.93 -6.65
C ASP A 24 -19.98 -18.49 -6.03
N HIS A 25 -20.01 -18.45 -4.70
CA HIS A 25 -21.11 -17.96 -3.89
C HIS A 25 -20.58 -16.90 -2.95
N GLY A 26 -21.23 -15.75 -2.86
CA GLY A 26 -20.74 -14.66 -2.02
C GLY A 26 -21.76 -13.55 -1.90
N ASP A 27 -21.79 -12.94 -0.74
CA ASP A 27 -22.51 -11.72 -0.45
C ASP A 27 -21.42 -10.73 -0.01
N THR A 28 -21.15 -9.72 -0.84
CA THR A 28 -20.07 -8.74 -0.63
C THR A 28 -20.34 -7.92 0.63
N ASP A 29 -21.60 -7.52 0.85
CA ASP A 29 -21.99 -6.70 2.00
C ASP A 29 -21.73 -7.48 3.30
N ALA A 30 -22.18 -8.74 3.36
CA ALA A 30 -21.92 -9.62 4.50
C ALA A 30 -20.42 -9.96 4.68
N ALA A 31 -19.62 -9.91 3.62
CA ALA A 31 -18.17 -10.08 3.69
C ALA A 31 -17.51 -8.86 4.34
N ILE A 32 -17.89 -7.65 3.92
CA ILE A 32 -17.41 -6.38 4.47
C ILE A 32 -17.79 -6.29 5.97
N ASP A 33 -19.04 -6.56 6.33
CA ASP A 33 -19.50 -6.64 7.73
C ASP A 33 -18.63 -7.58 8.58
N THR A 34 -18.30 -8.76 8.03
CA THR A 34 -17.46 -9.76 8.71
C THR A 34 -16.04 -9.22 8.93
N LEU A 35 -15.44 -8.59 7.92
CA LEU A 35 -14.08 -8.05 8.00
C LEU A 35 -13.99 -6.83 8.91
N GLN A 36 -14.99 -5.93 8.88
CA GLN A 36 -15.12 -4.82 9.83
C GLN A 36 -15.17 -5.34 11.29
N ALA A 37 -15.97 -6.37 11.56
CA ALA A 37 -16.03 -6.98 12.90
C ALA A 37 -14.70 -7.61 13.38
N PHE A 38 -13.77 -7.97 12.48
CA PHE A 38 -12.39 -8.33 12.86
C PHE A 38 -11.55 -7.10 13.23
N LEU A 39 -11.66 -6.01 12.47
CA LEU A 39 -10.94 -4.76 12.74
C LEU A 39 -11.37 -4.15 14.08
N GLU A 40 -12.68 -4.03 14.31
CA GLU A 40 -13.27 -3.56 15.58
C GLU A 40 -12.81 -4.37 16.81
N GLN A 41 -12.58 -5.68 16.64
CA GLN A 41 -12.11 -6.58 17.70
C GLN A 41 -10.59 -6.58 17.88
N GLY A 42 -9.85 -5.78 17.11
CA GLY A 42 -8.39 -5.74 17.14
C GLY A 42 -7.74 -7.01 16.61
N ARG A 43 -8.40 -7.68 15.66
CA ARG A 43 -7.98 -8.97 15.07
C ARG A 43 -7.42 -8.83 13.66
N GLU A 44 -6.91 -7.65 13.30
CA GLU A 44 -6.23 -7.37 12.03
C GLU A 44 -5.15 -8.43 11.72
N TYR A 45 -4.32 -8.79 12.70
CA TYR A 45 -3.27 -9.81 12.54
C TYR A 45 -3.81 -11.20 12.12
N ASP A 46 -5.01 -11.59 12.55
CA ASP A 46 -5.62 -12.86 12.15
C ASP A 46 -5.98 -12.82 10.65
N LEU A 47 -6.50 -11.69 10.16
CA LEU A 47 -6.79 -11.49 8.73
C LEU A 47 -5.52 -11.52 7.89
N LEU A 48 -4.46 -10.81 8.32
CA LEU A 48 -3.19 -10.80 7.61
C LEU A 48 -2.52 -12.17 7.60
N THR A 49 -2.68 -12.96 8.66
CA THR A 49 -2.21 -14.35 8.72
C THR A 49 -2.98 -15.27 7.75
N VAL A 50 -4.27 -14.99 7.52
CA VAL A 50 -5.09 -15.73 6.55
C VAL A 50 -4.72 -15.34 5.12
N LEU A 51 -4.59 -14.03 4.82
CA LEU A 51 -4.12 -13.53 3.52
C LEU A 51 -2.79 -14.16 3.12
N ALA A 52 -1.82 -14.20 4.05
CA ALA A 52 -0.51 -14.85 3.87
C ALA A 52 -0.55 -16.36 3.54
N ALA A 53 -1.70 -17.01 3.68
CA ALA A 53 -1.87 -18.46 3.51
C ALA A 53 -2.85 -18.81 2.39
N LEU A 54 -3.33 -17.82 1.64
CA LEU A 54 -4.17 -18.01 0.46
C LEU A 54 -3.34 -18.07 -0.82
N ASP A 55 -3.95 -18.67 -1.85
CA ASP A 55 -3.51 -18.56 -3.24
C ASP A 55 -3.77 -17.15 -3.81
N GLU A 56 -3.09 -16.78 -4.89
CA GLU A 56 -3.03 -15.42 -5.47
C GLU A 56 -4.43 -14.79 -5.68
N ASP A 57 -5.26 -15.42 -6.53
CA ASP A 57 -6.64 -15.00 -6.83
C ASP A 57 -7.51 -14.80 -5.56
N MET A 58 -7.27 -15.61 -4.52
CA MET A 58 -8.01 -15.55 -3.26
C MET A 58 -7.45 -14.51 -2.28
N ALA A 59 -6.15 -14.23 -2.33
CA ALA A 59 -5.49 -13.20 -1.53
C ALA A 59 -5.84 -11.80 -2.04
N GLU A 60 -5.76 -11.57 -3.36
CA GLU A 60 -6.21 -10.33 -4.03
C GLU A 60 -7.67 -10.03 -3.67
N TRP A 61 -8.58 -10.98 -3.95
CA TRP A 61 -10.01 -10.82 -3.64
C TRP A 61 -10.31 -10.54 -2.16
N LEU A 62 -9.63 -11.21 -1.23
CA LEU A 62 -9.85 -10.98 0.21
C LEU A 62 -9.26 -9.64 0.64
N PHE A 63 -8.17 -9.19 0.00
CA PHE A 63 -7.57 -7.89 0.27
C PHE A 63 -8.42 -6.75 -0.25
N ASP A 64 -9.03 -6.85 -1.44
CA ASP A 64 -9.96 -5.85 -1.96
C ASP A 64 -11.12 -5.58 -0.98
N LEU A 65 -11.74 -6.65 -0.49
CA LEU A 65 -12.81 -6.57 0.52
C LEU A 65 -12.32 -6.01 1.86
N LEU A 66 -11.07 -6.30 2.24
CA LEU A 66 -10.48 -5.78 3.47
C LEU A 66 -10.08 -4.31 3.34
N ALA A 67 -9.65 -3.88 2.15
CA ALA A 67 -9.38 -2.49 1.83
C ALA A 67 -10.68 -1.68 1.90
N GLU A 68 -11.77 -2.18 1.33
CA GLU A 68 -13.10 -1.58 1.47
C GLU A 68 -13.59 -1.57 2.93
N ALA A 69 -13.48 -2.70 3.65
CA ALA A 69 -13.90 -2.80 5.06
C ALA A 69 -13.14 -1.85 6.00
N SER A 70 -11.83 -1.67 5.78
CA SER A 70 -11.01 -0.76 6.58
C SER A 70 -11.18 0.72 6.19
N CYS A 71 -11.60 0.98 4.95
CA CYS A 71 -11.67 2.33 4.39
C CYS A 71 -13.07 2.82 4.06
N SER A 72 -14.13 2.09 4.38
CA SER A 72 -15.51 2.53 4.25
C SER A 72 -16.29 2.28 5.54
N VAL A 73 -17.18 3.19 5.90
CA VAL A 73 -18.11 3.08 7.04
C VAL A 73 -19.47 3.60 6.60
N LEU A 74 -20.54 2.85 6.88
CA LEU A 74 -21.91 3.30 6.66
C LEU A 74 -22.26 4.39 7.68
N ILE A 75 -22.75 5.53 7.21
CA ILE A 75 -23.25 6.62 8.06
C ILE A 75 -24.73 6.36 8.34
N ASP A 76 -25.07 6.12 9.61
CA ASP A 76 -26.44 5.91 10.06
C ASP A 76 -27.34 7.14 9.81
N GLY A 77 -28.12 7.07 8.73
CA GLY A 77 -29.18 8.04 8.41
C GLY A 77 -30.52 7.68 9.06
N PRO A 78 -31.49 8.61 9.04
CA PRO A 78 -32.91 8.27 9.24
C PRO A 78 -33.33 7.14 8.30
N ALA A 79 -34.18 6.21 8.76
CA ALA A 79 -34.52 4.98 8.03
C ALA A 79 -35.25 5.15 6.67
N ASP A 80 -35.54 6.39 6.24
CA ASP A 80 -36.10 6.74 4.93
C ASP A 80 -35.09 7.47 4.01
N ASP A 81 -33.91 7.83 4.51
CA ASP A 81 -32.85 8.45 3.70
C ASP A 81 -32.06 7.39 2.90
N LYS A 82 -31.41 7.84 1.83
CA LYS A 82 -30.52 6.97 1.05
C LYS A 82 -29.29 6.61 1.88
N LEU A 83 -28.78 5.39 1.69
CA LEU A 83 -27.49 4.98 2.22
C LEU A 83 -26.43 6.03 1.88
N SER A 84 -25.58 6.32 2.85
CA SER A 84 -24.49 7.27 2.71
C SER A 84 -23.28 6.76 3.44
N TYR A 85 -22.12 6.77 2.78
CA TYR A 85 -20.87 6.25 3.34
C TYR A 85 -19.90 7.39 3.64
N ALA A 86 -18.99 7.12 4.59
CA ALA A 86 -17.70 7.77 4.69
C ALA A 86 -16.66 6.82 4.08
N ILE A 87 -15.80 7.31 3.18
CA ILE A 87 -14.69 6.55 2.59
C ILE A 87 -13.37 7.28 2.89
N MET A 88 -12.32 6.52 3.20
CA MET A 88 -10.94 6.99 3.30
C MET A 88 -10.16 6.59 2.05
N ALA A 89 -9.79 7.57 1.22
CA ALA A 89 -9.14 7.37 -0.07
C ALA A 89 -7.70 7.94 -0.08
N ALA A 90 -6.89 7.39 -0.98
CA ALA A 90 -5.54 7.83 -1.26
C ALA A 90 -5.33 8.09 -2.76
N LEU A 91 -4.43 9.03 -3.04
CA LEU A 91 -3.84 9.23 -4.37
C LEU A 91 -2.32 9.25 -4.24
N GLU A 92 -1.65 8.46 -5.07
CA GLU A 92 -0.21 8.48 -5.22
C GLU A 92 0.23 9.65 -6.09
N LEU A 93 1.28 10.34 -5.66
CA LEU A 93 1.78 11.55 -6.30
C LEU A 93 3.31 11.45 -6.44
N PRO A 94 3.86 11.61 -7.64
CA PRO A 94 5.29 11.52 -7.87
C PRO A 94 6.00 12.74 -7.26
N LEU A 95 7.12 12.50 -6.56
CA LEU A 95 8.00 13.54 -6.03
C LEU A 95 9.07 13.94 -7.04
N GLN A 96 9.60 15.17 -6.91
CA GLN A 96 10.74 15.61 -7.72
C GLN A 96 12.03 14.91 -7.31
N ALA A 97 12.89 14.62 -8.29
CA ALA A 97 14.27 14.27 -8.02
C ALA A 97 15.01 15.44 -7.32
N ASN A 98 15.82 15.12 -6.31
CA ASN A 98 16.62 16.08 -5.52
C ASN A 98 15.81 17.00 -4.58
N LEU A 99 14.96 16.42 -3.74
CA LEU A 99 14.18 17.16 -2.75
C LEU A 99 15.05 17.90 -1.71
N ALA A 100 14.68 19.14 -1.40
CA ALA A 100 15.32 19.93 -0.36
C ALA A 100 14.86 19.48 1.04
N HIS A 101 15.82 19.22 1.93
CA HIS A 101 15.54 18.78 3.29
C HIS A 101 15.55 19.96 4.30
N PRO A 102 14.63 20.02 5.28
CA PRO A 102 13.52 19.10 5.51
C PRO A 102 12.34 19.33 4.54
N LEU A 103 11.68 18.23 4.17
CA LEU A 103 10.46 18.26 3.36
C LEU A 103 9.34 19.05 4.04
N LYS A 104 8.53 19.73 3.25
CA LYS A 104 7.35 20.47 3.73
C LYS A 104 6.07 19.71 3.44
N LEU A 105 5.92 19.24 2.20
CA LEU A 105 4.79 18.49 1.66
C LEU A 105 3.44 19.10 2.07
N LYS A 106 3.30 20.42 1.93
CA LYS A 106 2.10 21.16 2.37
C LYS A 106 1.15 21.40 1.21
N ILE A 107 -0.14 21.27 1.51
CA ILE A 107 -1.25 21.62 0.62
C ILE A 107 -2.28 22.46 1.39
N ASP A 108 -3.15 23.16 0.67
CA ASP A 108 -4.34 23.81 1.24
C ASP A 108 -5.49 22.79 1.18
N PRO A 109 -6.03 22.34 2.34
CA PRO A 109 -7.13 21.38 2.36
C PRO A 109 -8.38 21.84 1.62
N VAL A 110 -8.68 23.14 1.64
CA VAL A 110 -9.90 23.69 1.03
C VAL A 110 -9.75 23.75 -0.49
N ALA A 111 -8.62 24.30 -0.97
CA ALA A 111 -8.34 24.33 -2.40
C ALA A 111 -8.17 22.92 -2.98
N THR A 112 -7.64 21.97 -2.21
CA THR A 112 -7.48 20.58 -2.64
C THR A 112 -8.79 19.80 -2.62
N ALA A 113 -9.67 20.03 -1.64
CA ALA A 113 -11.04 19.51 -1.64
C ALA A 113 -11.82 19.97 -2.89
N ASP A 114 -11.72 21.25 -3.26
CA ASP A 114 -12.35 21.81 -4.47
C ASP A 114 -11.79 21.19 -5.78
N LEU A 115 -10.48 20.88 -5.82
CA LEU A 115 -9.84 20.19 -6.94
C LEU A 115 -10.32 18.75 -7.06
N LEU A 116 -10.31 17.99 -5.96
CA LEU A 116 -10.77 16.61 -5.90
C LEU A 116 -12.25 16.51 -6.31
N HIS A 117 -13.12 17.35 -5.73
CA HIS A 117 -14.56 17.39 -6.07
C HIS A 117 -14.78 17.56 -7.57
N ARG A 118 -14.09 18.54 -8.18
CA ARG A 118 -14.20 18.85 -9.60
C ARG A 118 -13.64 17.77 -10.52
N HIS A 119 -12.49 17.19 -10.19
CA HIS A 119 -11.73 16.33 -11.10
C HIS A 119 -12.06 14.84 -10.94
N LEU A 120 -12.46 14.41 -9.74
CA LEU A 120 -13.07 13.10 -9.50
C LEU A 120 -14.58 13.09 -9.80
N ARG A 121 -15.18 14.24 -10.12
CA ARG A 121 -16.61 14.44 -10.44
C ARG A 121 -17.56 13.96 -9.34
N LEU A 122 -17.21 14.26 -8.10
CA LEU A 122 -17.97 13.80 -6.93
C LEU A 122 -19.38 14.40 -6.91
N SER A 123 -20.28 13.72 -6.21
CA SER A 123 -21.66 14.19 -6.08
C SER A 123 -21.71 15.55 -5.37
N ALA A 124 -22.72 16.37 -5.67
CA ALA A 124 -22.89 17.67 -5.00
C ALA A 124 -23.23 17.54 -3.49
N GLY A 125 -23.56 16.35 -3.00
CA GLY A 125 -23.74 16.05 -1.57
C GLY A 125 -22.47 15.56 -0.86
N THR A 126 -21.43 15.20 -1.61
CA THR A 126 -20.18 14.66 -1.08
C THR A 126 -19.33 15.77 -0.48
N VAL A 127 -19.03 15.67 0.82
CA VAL A 127 -18.06 16.51 1.51
C VAL A 127 -16.68 15.85 1.38
N VAL A 128 -15.70 16.59 0.86
CA VAL A 128 -14.31 16.16 0.80
C VAL A 128 -13.53 16.80 1.95
N ARG A 129 -12.77 16.01 2.70
CA ARG A 129 -11.81 16.50 3.71
C ARG A 129 -10.43 15.98 3.37
N VAL A 130 -9.41 16.80 3.52
CA VAL A 130 -8.07 16.51 3.02
C VAL A 130 -7.06 16.78 4.12
N GLU A 131 -6.06 15.93 4.26
CA GLU A 131 -4.93 16.19 5.15
C GLU A 131 -4.22 17.50 4.79
N SER A 132 -3.70 18.22 5.80
CA SER A 132 -2.96 19.47 5.56
C SER A 132 -1.57 19.26 4.94
N ARG A 133 -1.17 18.00 4.77
CA ARG A 133 0.11 17.58 4.20
C ARG A 133 -0.05 16.29 3.41
N LEU A 134 0.81 16.12 2.42
CA LEU A 134 1.04 14.82 1.81
C LEU A 134 1.88 13.97 2.76
N LEU A 135 1.59 12.68 2.79
CA LEU A 135 2.27 11.68 3.60
C LEU A 135 3.34 10.99 2.75
N THR A 136 4.26 10.29 3.40
CA THR A 136 5.30 9.48 2.76
C THR A 136 5.12 8.01 3.14
N ASP A 137 5.71 7.10 2.38
CA ASP A 137 5.80 5.67 2.72
C ASP A 137 6.24 5.44 4.19
N SER A 138 7.32 6.10 4.64
CA SER A 138 7.81 6.05 6.03
C SER A 138 6.86 6.70 7.05
N THR A 139 5.89 7.49 6.60
CA THR A 139 4.82 8.05 7.44
C THR A 139 3.61 7.11 7.52
N LEU A 140 3.39 6.29 6.49
CA LEU A 140 2.32 5.30 6.42
C LEU A 140 2.70 3.94 7.02
N GLU A 141 3.99 3.55 7.01
CA GLU A 141 4.48 2.27 7.60
C GLU A 141 3.96 1.96 9.01
N PRO A 142 3.89 2.91 9.97
CA PRO A 142 3.38 2.62 11.32
C PRO A 142 1.85 2.65 11.45
N LEU A 143 1.10 2.91 10.37
CA LEU A 143 -0.37 2.86 10.36
C LEU A 143 -0.86 1.42 10.13
N SER A 144 -2.10 1.15 10.53
CA SER A 144 -2.74 -0.17 10.40
C SER A 144 -4.17 -0.04 9.87
N LEU A 145 -4.72 -1.14 9.37
CA LEU A 145 -6.09 -1.19 8.82
C LEU A 145 -7.14 -0.94 9.91
N GLN A 146 -6.91 -1.44 11.13
CA GLN A 146 -7.72 -1.10 12.29
C GLN A 146 -7.65 0.41 12.57
N GLY A 147 -6.46 1.01 12.53
CA GLY A 147 -6.29 2.44 12.76
C GLY A 147 -7.02 3.32 11.72
N LEU A 148 -7.12 2.87 10.47
CA LEU A 148 -7.95 3.52 9.46
C LEU A 148 -9.45 3.42 9.78
N ASN A 149 -9.93 2.23 10.12
CA ASN A 149 -11.33 1.98 10.43
C ASN A 149 -11.78 2.76 11.70
N ASP A 150 -10.96 2.78 12.76
CA ASP A 150 -11.19 3.56 13.97
C ASP A 150 -11.25 5.08 13.69
N HIS A 151 -10.34 5.59 12.84
CA HIS A 151 -10.32 7.00 12.43
C HIS A 151 -11.57 7.36 11.62
N LEU A 152 -11.92 6.55 10.62
CA LEU A 152 -13.05 6.81 9.73
C LEU A 152 -14.40 6.73 10.48
N SER A 153 -14.54 5.78 11.41
CA SER A 153 -15.69 5.68 12.31
C SER A 153 -15.81 6.93 13.19
N THR A 154 -14.69 7.40 13.75
CA THR A 154 -14.63 8.65 14.53
C THR A 154 -15.03 9.87 13.68
N VAL A 155 -14.67 9.90 12.40
CA VAL A 155 -15.03 10.96 11.46
C VAL A 155 -16.54 10.97 11.17
N ALA A 156 -17.12 9.79 10.89
CA ALA A 156 -18.55 9.61 10.67
C ALA A 156 -19.38 10.07 11.88
N ASP A 157 -19.01 9.63 13.09
CA ASP A 157 -19.73 9.95 14.33
C ASP A 157 -19.61 11.41 14.78
N SER A 158 -18.38 11.95 14.75
CA SER A 158 -18.06 13.14 15.56
C SER A 158 -17.94 14.44 14.76
N GLN A 159 -17.86 14.37 13.42
CA GLN A 159 -17.52 15.47 12.51
C GLN A 159 -16.19 16.20 12.85
N ARG A 160 -15.38 15.70 13.80
CA ARG A 160 -14.13 16.35 14.21
C ARG A 160 -13.01 16.08 13.21
N ALA A 161 -12.07 17.02 13.14
CA ALA A 161 -10.86 16.87 12.36
C ALA A 161 -9.75 16.35 13.29
N THR A 162 -9.53 15.04 13.27
CA THR A 162 -8.26 14.42 13.66
C THR A 162 -7.39 14.31 12.41
N SER A 163 -6.08 14.42 12.57
CA SER A 163 -5.15 14.11 11.48
C SER A 163 -4.69 12.67 11.64
N ILE A 164 -4.66 11.90 10.55
CA ILE A 164 -4.26 10.49 10.55
C ILE A 164 -2.81 10.30 11.01
N ALA A 165 -1.92 11.22 10.63
CA ALA A 165 -0.49 11.11 10.90
C ALA A 165 0.09 12.41 11.50
N ALA A 166 0.47 12.34 12.79
CA ALA A 166 0.96 13.51 13.54
C ALA A 166 2.39 13.95 13.16
N ARG A 167 3.13 13.17 12.37
CA ARG A 167 4.54 13.39 12.02
C ARG A 167 4.79 13.00 10.58
N LEU A 168 5.69 13.72 9.92
CA LEU A 168 6.19 13.42 8.59
C LEU A 168 7.62 12.86 8.73
N TYR A 169 7.87 11.70 8.14
CA TYR A 169 9.21 11.12 8.00
C TYR A 169 9.73 11.28 6.56
N PRO A 170 11.06 11.34 6.33
CA PRO A 170 11.61 11.31 4.98
C PRO A 170 11.12 10.08 4.23
N PRO A 171 10.77 10.16 2.94
CA PRO A 171 10.36 9.01 2.19
C PRO A 171 11.54 8.11 1.87
N VAL A 172 11.28 6.84 1.57
CA VAL A 172 12.29 5.95 0.96
C VAL A 172 12.15 5.96 -0.56
N GLU A 173 10.90 5.89 -1.07
CA GLU A 173 10.60 6.02 -2.49
C GLU A 173 10.35 7.46 -2.96
N SER A 174 10.33 7.69 -4.27
CA SER A 174 10.00 9.01 -4.85
C SER A 174 8.49 9.27 -4.94
N THR A 175 7.74 8.85 -3.92
CA THR A 175 6.27 8.86 -3.88
C THR A 175 5.77 9.57 -2.62
N ALA A 176 4.74 10.40 -2.78
CA ALA A 176 3.98 10.98 -1.68
C ALA A 176 2.49 10.66 -1.85
N PHE A 177 1.78 10.59 -0.74
CA PHE A 177 0.39 10.14 -0.69
C PHE A 177 -0.53 11.28 -0.24
N LEU A 178 -1.54 11.57 -1.05
CA LEU A 178 -2.64 12.47 -0.72
C LEU A 178 -3.77 11.66 -0.10
N PHE A 179 -3.94 11.77 1.21
CA PHE A 179 -5.02 11.12 1.95
C PHE A 179 -6.22 12.08 2.09
N PHE A 180 -7.42 11.58 1.79
CA PHE A 180 -8.65 12.36 1.84
C PHE A 180 -9.88 11.50 2.16
N GLU A 181 -10.84 12.12 2.85
CA GLU A 181 -12.10 11.51 3.25
C GLU A 181 -13.22 11.99 2.31
N LEU A 182 -14.05 11.05 1.84
CA LEU A 182 -15.28 11.31 1.10
C LEU A 182 -16.48 10.98 1.99
N ILE A 183 -17.24 12.00 2.41
CA ILE A 183 -18.35 11.83 3.37
C ILE A 183 -19.67 12.14 2.65
N GLY A 184 -20.67 11.27 2.81
CA GLY A 184 -21.98 11.45 2.18
C GLY A 184 -22.04 10.99 0.72
N VAL A 185 -21.16 10.07 0.33
CA VAL A 185 -21.23 9.36 -0.97
C VAL A 185 -22.34 8.31 -0.95
N PRO A 186 -23.02 8.04 -2.08
CA PRO A 186 -24.20 7.16 -2.14
C PRO A 186 -23.87 5.66 -2.13
N ASP A 187 -22.61 5.31 -2.38
CA ASP A 187 -22.04 3.98 -2.42
C ASP A 187 -20.65 4.02 -1.74
N SER A 188 -20.10 2.83 -1.43
CA SER A 188 -18.76 2.66 -0.86
C SER A 188 -17.64 2.78 -1.90
N GLY A 189 -17.98 2.78 -3.20
CA GLY A 189 -17.02 2.73 -4.29
C GLY A 189 -16.24 4.03 -4.52
N LEU A 190 -15.03 3.88 -5.06
CA LEU A 190 -14.22 4.98 -5.57
C LEU A 190 -14.31 5.07 -7.10
N PRO A 191 -13.90 6.19 -7.73
CA PRO A 191 -13.94 6.30 -9.18
C PRO A 191 -12.89 5.38 -9.83
N ASP A 192 -13.30 4.32 -10.53
CA ASP A 192 -12.40 3.32 -11.14
C ASP A 192 -11.42 3.86 -12.21
N SER A 193 -11.58 5.11 -12.66
CA SER A 193 -10.74 5.69 -13.71
C SER A 193 -10.66 7.21 -13.67
N LEU A 194 -9.49 7.74 -14.04
CA LEU A 194 -9.24 9.17 -14.12
C LEU A 194 -8.77 9.56 -15.53
N GLU A 195 -9.69 10.16 -16.31
CA GLU A 195 -9.42 10.69 -17.65
C GLU A 195 -8.22 11.67 -17.65
N ASP A 196 -7.34 11.60 -18.64
CA ASP A 196 -6.13 12.41 -18.78
C ASP A 196 -6.30 13.90 -18.42
N ARG A 197 -7.40 14.52 -18.90
CA ARG A 197 -7.66 15.95 -18.69
C ARG A 197 -7.90 16.29 -17.22
N HIS A 198 -8.44 15.35 -16.45
CA HIS A 198 -8.69 15.50 -15.02
C HIS A 198 -7.46 15.13 -14.22
N ARG A 199 -6.76 14.06 -14.63
CA ARG A 199 -5.43 13.68 -14.11
C ARG A 199 -4.43 14.83 -14.15
N ARG A 200 -4.24 15.44 -15.34
CA ARG A 200 -3.37 16.61 -15.55
C ARG A 200 -3.81 17.81 -14.70
N ALA A 201 -5.09 18.18 -14.75
CA ALA A 201 -5.59 19.36 -14.03
C ALA A 201 -5.52 19.21 -12.49
N LEU A 202 -5.74 18.00 -11.97
CA LEU A 202 -5.57 17.69 -10.56
C LEU A 202 -4.11 17.84 -10.14
N LEU A 203 -3.17 17.25 -10.90
CA LEU A 203 -1.74 17.37 -10.61
C LEU A 203 -1.23 18.81 -10.73
N GLU A 204 -1.60 19.53 -11.78
CA GLU A 204 -1.24 20.95 -11.94
C GLU A 204 -1.71 21.79 -10.75
N GLY A 205 -2.94 21.52 -10.26
CA GLY A 205 -3.49 22.17 -9.07
C GLY A 205 -2.79 21.78 -7.76
N LEU A 206 -2.25 20.56 -7.65
CA LEU A 206 -1.47 20.10 -6.51
C LEU A 206 -0.02 20.65 -6.54
N VAL A 207 0.66 20.59 -7.69
CA VAL A 207 2.01 21.14 -7.90
C VAL A 207 2.05 22.65 -7.65
N ALA A 208 0.98 23.38 -7.99
CA ALA A 208 0.84 24.81 -7.70
C ALA A 208 0.81 25.13 -6.19
N GLN A 209 0.42 24.17 -5.35
CA GLN A 209 0.41 24.30 -3.88
C GLN A 209 1.68 23.71 -3.25
N CYS A 210 2.15 22.58 -3.77
CA CYS A 210 3.27 21.79 -3.27
C CYS A 210 4.34 21.62 -4.37
N PRO A 211 5.31 22.55 -4.48
CA PRO A 211 6.37 22.49 -5.50
C PRO A 211 7.38 21.33 -5.32
N GLU A 212 7.21 20.48 -4.32
CA GLU A 212 8.00 19.24 -4.13
C GLU A 212 7.46 18.08 -5.00
N LEU A 213 6.23 18.21 -5.53
CA LEU A 213 5.65 17.27 -6.49
C LEU A 213 6.23 17.43 -7.90
N ALA A 214 6.43 16.30 -8.59
CA ALA A 214 6.78 16.27 -10.00
C ALA A 214 5.55 16.43 -10.88
N LEU A 215 5.69 17.18 -11.99
CA LEU A 215 4.65 17.28 -13.01
C LEU A 215 4.73 16.10 -13.98
N ALA A 216 4.46 14.89 -13.48
CA ALA A 216 4.40 13.65 -14.25
C ALA A 216 2.96 13.10 -14.22
N PRO A 217 2.03 13.65 -15.03
CA PRO A 217 0.62 13.28 -14.95
C PRO A 217 0.37 11.81 -15.27
N ASP A 218 1.15 11.21 -16.17
CA ASP A 218 0.94 9.83 -16.61
C ASP A 218 1.21 8.80 -15.49
N MET A 219 1.95 9.19 -14.44
CA MET A 219 2.22 8.38 -13.23
C MET A 219 1.09 8.39 -12.20
N ILE A 220 -0.01 9.12 -12.42
CA ILE A 220 -1.10 9.24 -11.45
C ILE A 220 -2.28 8.41 -11.92
N GLU A 221 -2.72 7.50 -11.06
CA GLU A 221 -3.86 6.65 -11.34
C GLU A 221 -5.17 7.21 -10.75
N ALA A 222 -6.20 6.38 -10.71
CA ALA A 222 -7.44 6.72 -10.02
C ALA A 222 -7.25 6.59 -8.49
N PRO A 223 -8.09 7.23 -7.66
CA PRO A 223 -7.99 7.06 -6.21
C PRO A 223 -8.29 5.63 -5.78
N VAL A 224 -7.49 5.11 -4.86
CA VAL A 224 -7.67 3.79 -4.22
C VAL A 224 -8.09 3.96 -2.77
N TYR A 225 -8.60 2.90 -2.15
CA TYR A 225 -8.80 2.87 -0.70
C TYR A 225 -7.44 3.09 0.00
N ALA A 226 -7.42 3.88 1.08
CA ALA A 226 -6.17 4.22 1.77
C ALA A 226 -5.39 2.99 2.32
N ALA A 227 -6.05 1.85 2.45
CA ALA A 227 -5.46 0.56 2.78
C ALA A 227 -4.40 0.08 1.79
N TYR A 228 -4.60 0.27 0.47
CA TYR A 228 -3.58 -0.04 -0.54
C TYR A 228 -2.34 0.79 -0.25
N ALA A 229 -2.45 2.12 -0.26
CA ALA A 229 -1.33 3.03 0.04
C ALA A 229 -0.58 2.73 1.36
N ILE A 230 -1.24 2.19 2.38
CA ILE A 230 -0.55 1.67 3.58
C ILE A 230 0.24 0.40 3.29
N PHE A 231 -0.31 -0.57 2.57
CA PHE A 231 0.36 -1.80 2.17
C PHE A 231 1.54 -1.56 1.21
N ASP A 232 1.35 -0.72 0.19
CA ASP A 232 2.41 -0.19 -0.69
C ASP A 232 3.57 0.36 0.14
N ALA A 233 3.26 1.31 1.03
CA ALA A 233 4.24 1.93 1.90
C ALA A 233 4.94 0.96 2.87
N GLN A 234 4.18 0.05 3.50
CA GLN A 234 4.74 -0.96 4.39
C GLN A 234 5.68 -1.91 3.63
N ASN A 235 5.31 -2.32 2.41
CA ASN A 235 6.13 -3.20 1.58
C ASN A 235 7.41 -2.48 1.11
N ALA A 236 7.28 -1.25 0.60
CA ALA A 236 8.42 -0.42 0.21
C ALA A 236 9.41 -0.22 1.37
N VAL A 237 8.95 0.23 2.54
CA VAL A 237 9.81 0.49 3.70
C VAL A 237 10.43 -0.79 4.27
N ARG A 238 9.70 -1.91 4.29
CA ARG A 238 10.24 -3.22 4.75
C ARG A 238 11.29 -3.75 3.79
N LEU A 239 11.06 -3.66 2.49
CA LEU A 239 12.01 -4.10 1.46
C LEU A 239 13.31 -3.28 1.52
N HIS A 240 13.22 -1.97 1.63
CA HIS A 240 14.41 -1.12 1.75
C HIS A 240 15.15 -1.34 3.09
N ARG A 241 14.44 -1.54 4.20
CA ARG A 241 15.06 -1.93 5.48
C ARG A 241 15.79 -3.26 5.37
N LEU A 242 15.20 -4.24 4.68
CA LEU A 242 15.85 -5.53 4.38
C LEU A 242 17.11 -5.34 3.52
N ALA A 243 17.05 -4.48 2.51
CA ALA A 243 18.19 -4.15 1.65
C ALA A 243 19.32 -3.46 2.44
N ASP A 244 19.00 -2.51 3.32
CA ASP A 244 19.96 -1.84 4.21
C ASP A 244 20.62 -2.81 5.20
N GLU A 245 19.83 -3.67 5.86
CA GLU A 245 20.35 -4.72 6.74
C GLU A 245 21.26 -5.69 5.98
N THR A 246 20.88 -6.07 4.76
CA THR A 246 21.68 -6.95 3.89
C THR A 246 22.98 -6.27 3.46
N ALA A 247 22.93 -4.99 3.08
CA ALA A 247 24.12 -4.21 2.72
C ALA A 247 25.04 -4.00 3.93
N ALA A 248 24.51 -3.86 5.14
CA ALA A 248 25.30 -3.82 6.37
C ALA A 248 26.03 -5.16 6.60
N VAL A 249 25.32 -6.30 6.54
CA VAL A 249 25.93 -7.63 6.68
C VAL A 249 26.99 -7.88 5.59
N TRP A 250 26.74 -7.50 4.34
CA TRP A 250 27.70 -7.65 3.24
C TRP A 250 28.96 -6.79 3.42
N ARG A 251 28.83 -5.58 3.98
CA ARG A 251 29.98 -4.71 4.31
C ARG A 251 30.84 -5.27 5.45
N ASP A 252 30.25 -6.03 6.37
CA ASP A 252 30.94 -6.68 7.50
C ASP A 252 31.64 -8.00 7.13
N LEU A 253 31.45 -8.53 5.91
CA LEU A 253 32.15 -9.72 5.42
C LEU A 253 33.64 -9.45 5.20
N ASP A 254 34.49 -10.47 5.46
CA ASP A 254 35.90 -10.43 5.06
C ASP A 254 36.02 -10.21 3.54
N PRO A 255 36.91 -9.34 3.04
CA PRO A 255 37.01 -9.01 1.62
C PRO A 255 37.16 -10.23 0.68
N LEU A 256 37.79 -11.33 1.12
CA LEU A 256 37.93 -12.55 0.33
C LEU A 256 36.63 -13.37 0.25
N VAL A 257 35.82 -13.34 1.33
CA VAL A 257 34.50 -13.98 1.38
C VAL A 257 33.48 -13.13 0.60
N ARG A 258 33.53 -11.82 0.80
CA ARG A 258 32.70 -10.82 0.11
C ARG A 258 32.82 -10.91 -1.42
N ALA A 259 34.04 -11.11 -1.93
CA ALA A 259 34.32 -11.29 -3.35
C ALA A 259 33.79 -12.61 -3.97
N ARG A 260 33.22 -13.51 -3.15
CA ARG A 260 32.68 -14.83 -3.52
C ARG A 260 31.24 -15.04 -3.08
N THR A 261 30.66 -14.06 -2.39
CA THR A 261 29.31 -14.16 -1.82
C THR A 261 28.31 -13.57 -2.79
N ILE A 262 27.35 -14.38 -3.23
CA ILE A 262 26.19 -13.90 -3.99
C ILE A 262 25.05 -13.65 -3.01
N VAL A 263 24.49 -12.46 -3.05
CA VAL A 263 23.34 -12.05 -2.24
C VAL A 263 22.09 -12.14 -3.09
N HIS A 264 21.10 -12.90 -2.63
CA HIS A 264 19.76 -12.92 -3.22
C HIS A 264 18.76 -12.36 -2.20
N LEU A 265 18.15 -11.23 -2.54
CA LEU A 265 16.97 -10.73 -1.84
C LEU A 265 15.75 -11.50 -2.37
N HIS A 266 14.99 -12.10 -1.46
CA HIS A 266 13.75 -12.79 -1.79
C HIS A 266 12.62 -12.25 -0.93
N THR A 267 11.49 -11.92 -1.54
CA THR A 267 10.23 -11.79 -0.79
C THR A 267 9.57 -13.17 -0.75
N GLN A 268 9.13 -13.57 0.44
CA GLN A 268 8.36 -14.80 0.59
C GLN A 268 6.88 -14.45 0.43
N CYS A 269 6.31 -14.95 -0.64
CA CYS A 269 4.92 -14.75 -0.99
C CYS A 269 4.12 -16.04 -0.72
N GLY A 270 2.80 -15.92 -0.52
CA GLY A 270 1.97 -16.79 0.36
C GLY A 270 2.00 -18.29 0.07
N ASN A 271 2.40 -18.69 -1.13
CA ASN A 271 2.56 -20.08 -1.54
C ASN A 271 3.94 -20.69 -1.22
N GLY A 272 4.84 -19.95 -0.55
CA GLY A 272 6.25 -20.34 -0.40
C GLY A 272 7.05 -20.19 -1.69
N VAL A 273 6.53 -19.41 -2.65
CA VAL A 273 7.24 -18.99 -3.85
C VAL A 273 8.17 -17.84 -3.47
N TYR A 274 9.44 -17.97 -3.87
CA TYR A 274 10.46 -16.94 -3.68
C TYR A 274 10.40 -15.99 -4.87
N MET A 275 9.81 -14.80 -4.70
CA MET A 275 9.91 -13.75 -5.72
C MET A 275 11.27 -13.04 -5.56
N PRO A 276 12.08 -12.94 -6.63
CA PRO A 276 13.27 -12.10 -6.63
C PRO A 276 12.83 -10.65 -6.82
N VAL A 277 12.65 -9.91 -5.72
CA VAL A 277 12.31 -8.48 -5.78
C VAL A 277 13.61 -7.69 -5.80
N TRP A 278 13.80 -6.97 -6.91
CA TRP A 278 14.96 -6.13 -7.15
C TRP A 278 14.73 -4.70 -6.65
N THR A 279 15.77 -4.12 -6.06
CA THR A 279 15.90 -2.66 -5.89
C THR A 279 17.37 -2.28 -6.15
N ASP A 280 17.61 -1.32 -7.05
CA ASP A 280 18.93 -0.86 -7.52
C ASP A 280 19.08 0.63 -7.08
N LEU A 281 20.22 1.16 -6.63
CA LEU A 281 21.63 0.78 -6.84
C LEU A 281 22.49 0.98 -5.57
N PHE A 282 23.71 0.42 -5.50
CA PHE A 282 24.99 1.18 -5.36
C PHE A 282 26.24 0.27 -5.19
N ASP A 283 27.28 0.50 -6.02
CA ASP A 283 28.68 0.07 -5.75
C ASP A 283 29.51 1.31 -5.38
N PRO A 284 30.17 1.34 -4.21
CA PRO A 284 30.91 2.50 -3.73
C PRO A 284 32.37 2.63 -4.22
N GLU A 285 32.85 1.90 -5.25
CA GLU A 285 34.30 1.82 -5.58
C GLU A 285 34.89 2.69 -6.73
N LEU A 286 34.12 3.52 -7.46
CA LEU A 286 34.61 4.86 -7.86
C LEU A 286 34.28 5.77 -6.67
N PRO A 287 34.85 6.99 -6.57
CA PRO A 287 34.34 7.99 -5.61
C PRO A 287 32.84 8.28 -5.84
N GLU A 288 31.96 7.52 -5.19
CA GLU A 288 30.50 7.38 -5.46
C GLU A 288 30.10 6.96 -6.89
N ASP A 289 30.96 7.11 -7.91
CA ASP A 289 30.56 7.02 -9.32
C ASP A 289 30.41 5.58 -9.95
N HIS A 290 30.83 4.45 -9.32
CA HIS A 290 31.02 3.19 -10.09
C HIS A 290 29.70 2.57 -10.52
N GLY A 291 28.75 2.57 -9.57
CA GLY A 291 27.50 1.85 -9.67
C GLY A 291 27.67 0.32 -9.70
N PRO A 292 26.63 -0.45 -9.34
CA PRO A 292 26.56 -1.85 -9.70
C PRO A 292 26.49 -1.93 -11.23
N VAL A 293 27.52 -2.48 -11.87
CA VAL A 293 27.55 -2.64 -13.32
C VAL A 293 27.34 -4.11 -13.66
N TRP A 294 26.08 -4.53 -13.80
CA TRP A 294 25.71 -5.90 -14.12
C TRP A 294 26.00 -6.27 -15.58
N THR A 295 27.26 -6.60 -15.88
CA THR A 295 27.65 -7.43 -17.03
C THR A 295 28.89 -8.28 -16.71
N SER A 296 28.72 -9.35 -15.92
CA SER A 296 29.68 -10.46 -15.91
C SER A 296 29.23 -11.50 -16.94
N PRO A 297 30.11 -12.04 -17.80
CA PRO A 297 29.77 -13.15 -18.71
C PRO A 297 29.38 -14.45 -17.97
N ASP A 298 29.73 -14.54 -16.68
CA ASP A 298 29.67 -15.76 -15.89
C ASP A 298 28.57 -15.75 -14.80
N VAL A 299 27.75 -14.70 -14.73
CA VAL A 299 26.58 -14.62 -13.82
C VAL A 299 25.31 -15.05 -14.54
N TRP A 300 24.69 -16.12 -14.04
CA TRP A 300 23.40 -16.62 -14.54
C TRP A 300 22.27 -16.12 -13.64
N ILE A 301 21.49 -15.16 -14.15
CA ILE A 301 20.22 -14.75 -13.53
C ILE A 301 19.19 -15.84 -13.79
N PHE A 302 18.71 -16.48 -12.72
CA PHE A 302 17.51 -17.31 -12.77
C PHE A 302 16.32 -16.51 -12.26
N THR A 303 15.67 -15.77 -13.17
CA THR A 303 14.26 -15.44 -13.02
C THR A 303 13.45 -16.72 -13.12
N ALA A 304 12.50 -16.94 -12.20
CA ALA A 304 11.30 -17.66 -12.59
C ALA A 304 10.54 -16.76 -13.58
N ASP A 305 10.15 -17.29 -14.73
CA ASP A 305 9.76 -16.50 -15.90
C ASP A 305 8.54 -15.60 -15.69
N LEU A 306 8.77 -14.31 -15.41
CA LEU A 306 7.84 -13.22 -15.74
C LEU A 306 8.61 -11.99 -16.25
N PRO A 307 8.21 -11.38 -17.39
CA PRO A 307 8.85 -10.17 -17.89
C PRO A 307 8.42 -8.97 -17.03
N ILE A 308 9.39 -8.29 -16.43
CA ILE A 308 9.18 -6.99 -15.78
C ILE A 308 9.50 -5.89 -16.81
N GLU A 309 8.51 -5.50 -17.62
CA GLU A 309 8.62 -4.31 -18.46
C GLU A 309 8.36 -3.05 -17.61
N TRP A 310 9.38 -2.22 -17.39
CA TRP A 310 9.21 -0.85 -16.90
C TRP A 310 9.16 0.12 -18.09
N PRO A 311 8.41 1.24 -18.03
CA PRO A 311 7.77 1.83 -16.84
C PRO A 311 6.22 1.82 -16.90
N GLY A 312 5.57 1.77 -15.73
CA GLY A 312 4.15 2.12 -15.59
C GLY A 312 3.20 0.99 -15.14
N GLU A 313 3.69 -0.15 -14.67
CA GLU A 313 2.88 -1.13 -13.94
C GLU A 313 3.30 -1.14 -12.46
N MET A 314 2.33 -0.95 -11.55
CA MET A 314 2.56 -0.94 -10.10
C MET A 314 3.17 -2.27 -9.62
N LEU A 315 4.35 -2.19 -9.00
CA LEU A 315 5.01 -3.33 -8.35
C LEU A 315 4.09 -3.99 -7.29
N THR A 316 3.26 -3.16 -6.65
CA THR A 316 2.36 -3.55 -5.57
C THR A 316 1.25 -4.48 -6.00
N ASN A 317 0.64 -4.30 -7.17
CA ASN A 317 -0.44 -5.18 -7.62
C ASN A 317 0.01 -6.65 -7.69
N ARG A 318 1.28 -6.91 -8.03
CA ARG A 318 1.85 -8.27 -7.98
C ARG A 318 2.26 -8.73 -6.57
N LEU A 319 2.74 -7.84 -5.69
CA LEU A 319 3.14 -8.21 -4.33
C LEU A 319 1.94 -8.40 -3.38
N LEU A 320 0.84 -7.71 -3.63
CA LEU A 320 -0.46 -7.94 -2.98
C LEU A 320 -1.11 -9.22 -3.51
N ALA A 321 -1.16 -9.40 -4.84
CA ALA A 321 -1.70 -10.62 -5.44
C ALA A 321 -0.98 -11.87 -4.89
N GLU A 322 0.35 -11.92 -4.91
CA GLU A 322 1.10 -13.08 -4.40
C GLU A 322 1.10 -13.20 -2.85
N GLY A 323 0.46 -12.29 -2.09
CA GLY A 323 0.29 -12.43 -0.64
C GLY A 323 1.59 -12.31 0.17
N CYS A 324 2.51 -11.43 -0.24
CA CYS A 324 3.84 -11.29 0.36
C CYS A 324 3.80 -10.63 1.75
N THR A 325 3.81 -11.44 2.83
CA THR A 325 3.79 -10.94 4.22
C THR A 325 5.08 -11.18 5.01
N ARG A 326 6.06 -11.89 4.43
CA ARG A 326 7.31 -12.25 5.12
C ARG A 326 8.53 -12.00 4.24
N PHE A 327 9.56 -11.41 4.84
CA PHE A 327 10.78 -10.97 4.17
C PHE A 327 11.96 -11.73 4.81
N GLU A 328 12.70 -12.52 4.03
CA GLU A 328 13.82 -13.33 4.55
C GLU A 328 15.05 -13.22 3.65
N ASN A 329 16.22 -13.07 4.27
CA ASN A 329 17.51 -13.02 3.58
C ASN A 329 18.13 -14.42 3.48
N HIS A 330 18.51 -14.82 2.27
CA HIS A 330 19.29 -16.03 2.03
C HIS A 330 20.67 -15.68 1.46
N ILE A 331 21.69 -15.83 2.30
CA ILE A 331 23.11 -15.74 1.89
C ILE A 331 23.58 -17.16 1.60
N VAL A 332 24.00 -17.43 0.37
CA VAL A 332 24.46 -18.76 -0.06
C VAL A 332 25.93 -18.67 -0.46
N GLU A 333 26.78 -19.39 0.29
CA GLU A 333 28.18 -19.59 -0.06
C GLU A 333 28.28 -20.70 -1.12
N THR A 334 28.74 -20.37 -2.33
CA THR A 334 28.99 -21.36 -3.38
C THR A 334 30.34 -22.06 -3.15
N PRO A 335 30.42 -23.40 -3.04
CA PRO A 335 31.68 -24.09 -2.71
C PRO A 335 32.80 -24.00 -3.75
N ASP A 336 32.47 -23.71 -5.01
CA ASP A 336 33.35 -23.90 -6.17
C ASP A 336 33.77 -22.60 -6.88
N ASN A 337 33.67 -21.42 -6.22
CA ASN A 337 34.32 -20.17 -6.66
C ASN A 337 34.92 -19.37 -5.49
#